data_AF-A0A2V5QUE0-F1
#
_entry.id   AF-A0A2V5QUE0-F1
#
_cell.length_a   1.000
_cell.length_b   1.000
_cell.length_c   1.000
_cell.angle_alpha   90.00
_cell.angle_beta   90.00
_cell.angle_gamma   90.00
#
_symmetry.space_group_name_H-M   'P 1'
#
loop_
_entity.id
_entity.type
_entity.pdbx_description
1 polymer ?
#
loop_
_entity_poly.entity_id
_entity_poly.type
_entity_poly.pdbx_seq_one_letter_code
_entity_poly.pdbx_strand_id
1 'polypeptide(L)'
;MKKNGSPAAPMPGQDRPNVLPLKGEIDLHVSPAVTASLNAMIEKKPQRLVVDLSHVTYIDSAGLAALIGAMQNVESYGGQFLLAGLQETVRSIFEISRLDQVFQIFPDVDAALAG
;
A
#
# COMPACT_ATOMS: atom_id res chain seq x y z
N MET A 1 -5.26 -31.38 23.24
CA MET A 1 -3.97 -30.68 23.13
C MET A 1 -3.59 -30.57 21.66
N LYS A 2 -3.15 -29.38 21.22
CA LYS A 2 -2.62 -29.00 19.89
C LYS A 2 -3.67 -28.88 18.76
N LYS A 3 -3.70 -27.86 17.90
CA LYS A 3 -3.40 -26.41 17.92
C LYS A 3 -3.84 -25.94 16.52
N ASN A 4 -4.36 -24.72 16.44
CA ASN A 4 -4.40 -23.84 15.26
C ASN A 4 -5.52 -24.08 14.24
N GLY A 5 -6.60 -23.29 14.40
CA GLY A 5 -7.40 -22.87 13.26
C GLY A 5 -6.53 -22.01 12.34
N SER A 6 -6.30 -22.48 11.13
CA SER A 6 -5.81 -21.65 10.04
C SER A 6 -6.87 -20.56 9.79
N PRO A 7 -6.54 -19.26 9.80
CA PRO A 7 -7.43 -18.27 9.24
C PRO A 7 -7.63 -18.65 7.76
N ALA A 8 -8.89 -18.71 7.33
CA ALA A 8 -9.26 -19.02 5.97
C ALA A 8 -8.48 -18.08 5.03
N ALA A 9 -7.58 -18.64 4.23
CA ALA A 9 -6.89 -17.89 3.19
C ALA A 9 -7.97 -17.18 2.34
N PRO A 10 -7.85 -15.86 2.10
CA PRO A 10 -8.81 -15.18 1.26
C PRO A 10 -8.76 -15.76 -0.14
N MET A 11 -9.93 -16.06 -0.67
CA MET A 11 -10.09 -16.49 -2.05
C MET A 11 -9.54 -15.40 -3.00
N PRO A 12 -8.64 -15.74 -3.94
CA PRO A 12 -8.21 -14.82 -4.98
C PRO A 12 -9.40 -14.52 -5.90
N GLY A 13 -9.83 -13.26 -5.97
CA GLY A 13 -10.94 -12.83 -6.84
C GLY A 13 -11.99 -11.90 -6.22
N GLN A 14 -11.85 -11.51 -4.96
CA GLN A 14 -12.67 -10.41 -4.43
C GLN A 14 -12.16 -9.10 -5.03
N ASP A 15 -12.96 -8.43 -5.85
CA ASP A 15 -12.75 -7.03 -6.26
C ASP A 15 -12.74 -6.20 -4.98
N ARG A 16 -11.54 -5.95 -4.44
CA ARG A 16 -11.37 -5.20 -3.19
C ARG A 16 -11.28 -3.72 -3.59
N PRO A 17 -12.36 -2.93 -3.46
CA PRO A 17 -12.42 -1.55 -3.95
C PRO A 17 -11.45 -0.61 -3.24
N ASN A 18 -10.78 -1.12 -2.21
CA ASN A 18 -9.86 -0.46 -1.32
C ASN A 18 -8.41 -0.98 -1.43
N VAL A 19 -8.11 -1.85 -2.39
CA VAL A 19 -6.74 -2.29 -2.69
C VAL A 19 -6.30 -1.74 -4.05
N LEU A 20 -5.17 -1.04 -4.09
CA LEU A 20 -4.55 -0.56 -5.33
C LEU A 20 -3.29 -1.37 -5.65
N PRO A 21 -3.34 -2.30 -6.63
CA PRO A 21 -2.15 -2.99 -7.10
C PRO A 21 -1.29 -2.08 -7.96
N LEU A 22 -0.05 -1.87 -7.50
CA LEU A 22 0.99 -1.19 -8.25
C LEU A 22 1.97 -2.21 -8.81
N LYS A 23 2.48 -1.91 -10.01
CA LYS A 23 3.41 -2.80 -10.72
C LYS A 23 4.45 -1.99 -11.49
N GLY A 24 5.64 -2.57 -11.63
CA GLY A 24 6.76 -1.96 -12.35
C GLY A 24 7.49 -0.92 -11.51
N GLU A 25 7.89 0.18 -12.13
CA GLU A 25 8.72 1.22 -11.53
C GLU A 25 7.86 2.43 -11.18
N ILE A 26 7.95 2.91 -9.95
CA ILE A 26 7.25 4.11 -9.49
C ILE A 26 8.23 5.29 -9.53
N ASP A 27 8.37 5.87 -10.72
CA ASP A 27 9.19 7.07 -10.97
C ASP A 27 8.32 8.30 -11.24
N LEU A 28 8.94 9.45 -11.55
CA LEU A 28 8.28 10.71 -11.90
C LEU A 28 7.22 10.57 -13.03
N HIS A 29 7.36 9.62 -13.94
CA HIS A 29 6.39 9.37 -15.03
C HIS A 29 5.17 8.59 -14.57
N VAL A 30 5.35 7.58 -13.71
CA VAL A 30 4.26 6.71 -13.24
C VAL A 30 3.53 7.31 -12.04
N SER A 31 4.25 8.08 -11.21
CA SER A 31 3.72 8.78 -10.03
C SER A 31 2.41 9.55 -10.26
N PRO A 32 2.23 10.37 -11.32
CA PRO A 32 0.98 11.10 -11.53
C PRO A 32 -0.22 10.18 -11.81
N ALA A 33 -0.03 9.09 -12.56
CA ALA A 33 -1.09 8.12 -12.85
C ALA A 33 -1.51 7.34 -11.59
N VAL A 34 -0.52 6.96 -10.77
CA VAL A 34 -0.74 6.33 -9.46
C VAL A 34 -1.48 7.28 -8.53
N THR A 35 -1.05 8.54 -8.47
CA THR A 35 -1.66 9.59 -7.65
C THR A 35 -3.11 9.84 -8.07
N ALA A 36 -3.41 9.88 -9.36
CA ALA A 36 -4.78 10.02 -9.86
C ALA A 36 -5.66 8.83 -9.45
N SER A 37 -5.13 7.60 -9.55
CA SER A 37 -5.84 6.38 -9.14
C SER A 37 -6.09 6.35 -7.63
N LEU A 38 -5.08 6.73 -6.84
CA LEU A 38 -5.19 6.89 -5.39
C LEU A 38 -6.24 7.93 -5.04
N ASN A 39 -6.21 9.10 -5.67
CA ASN A 39 -7.22 10.15 -5.44
C ASN A 39 -8.63 9.67 -5.73
N ALA A 40 -8.86 8.99 -6.87
CA ALA A 40 -10.17 8.45 -7.20
C ALA A 40 -10.69 7.43 -6.17
N MET A 41 -9.79 6.67 -5.53
CA MET A 41 -10.14 5.79 -4.41
C MET A 41 -10.37 6.57 -3.11
N ILE A 42 -9.52 7.56 -2.82
CA ILE A 42 -9.62 8.45 -1.65
C ILE A 42 -10.92 9.25 -1.67
N GLU A 43 -11.41 9.67 -2.84
CA GLU A 43 -12.71 10.35 -2.99
C GLU A 43 -13.87 9.50 -2.48
N LYS A 44 -13.76 8.17 -2.53
CA LYS A 44 -14.75 7.24 -1.95
C LYS A 44 -14.64 7.14 -0.42
N LYS A 45 -13.64 7.79 0.19
CA LYS A 45 -13.30 7.80 1.61
C LYS A 45 -13.28 6.40 2.24
N PRO A 46 -12.51 5.45 1.68
CA PRO A 46 -12.38 4.12 2.25
C PRO A 46 -11.75 4.21 3.64
N GLN A 47 -12.31 3.49 4.63
CA GLN A 47 -11.72 3.48 5.97
C GLN A 47 -10.29 2.92 5.99
N ARG A 48 -9.97 2.03 5.05
CA ARG A 48 -8.65 1.43 4.89
C ARG A 48 -8.33 1.41 3.41
N LEU A 49 -7.20 1.96 3.01
CA LEU A 49 -6.68 1.92 1.66
C LEU A 49 -5.35 1.19 1.67
N VAL A 50 -5.30 0.05 0.97
CA VAL A 50 -4.11 -0.79 0.90
C VAL A 50 -3.47 -0.61 -0.46
N VAL A 51 -2.18 -0.29 -0.50
CA VAL A 51 -1.40 -0.24 -1.73
C VAL A 51 -0.54 -1.49 -1.80
N ASP A 52 -0.79 -2.31 -2.82
CA ASP A 52 -0.03 -3.53 -3.07
C ASP A 52 1.19 -3.21 -3.93
N LEU A 53 2.37 -3.33 -3.31
CA LEU A 53 3.69 -3.09 -3.89
C LEU A 53 4.39 -4.41 -4.27
N SER A 54 3.70 -5.56 -4.21
CA SER A 54 4.28 -6.89 -4.49
C SER A 54 4.92 -6.98 -5.87
N HIS A 55 4.42 -6.22 -6.84
CA HIS A 55 4.92 -6.19 -8.20
C HIS A 55 5.72 -4.92 -8.53
N VAL A 56 6.02 -4.09 -7.53
CA VAL A 56 6.84 -2.88 -7.70
C VAL A 56 8.31 -3.24 -7.54
N THR A 57 9.10 -3.01 -8.59
CA THR A 57 10.52 -3.34 -8.63
C THR A 57 11.41 -2.20 -8.17
N TYR A 58 10.93 -0.96 -8.27
CA TYR A 58 11.69 0.23 -7.93
C TYR A 58 10.79 1.42 -7.56
N ILE A 59 11.26 2.29 -6.67
CA ILE A 59 10.60 3.55 -6.32
C ILE A 59 11.65 4.65 -6.14
N ASP A 60 11.41 5.82 -6.72
CA ASP A 60 12.24 7.01 -6.52
C ASP A 60 11.62 7.97 -5.49
N SER A 61 12.35 9.02 -5.11
CA SER A 61 11.90 10.16 -4.29
C SER A 61 10.53 10.70 -4.69
N ALA A 62 10.22 10.78 -6.00
CA ALA A 62 8.93 11.25 -6.48
C ALA A 62 7.78 10.28 -6.17
N GLY A 63 8.03 8.97 -6.30
CA GLY A 63 7.06 7.94 -5.95
C GLY A 63 6.78 7.91 -4.46
N LEU A 64 7.83 8.07 -3.64
CA LEU A 64 7.69 8.23 -2.19
C LEU A 64 6.84 9.45 -1.84
N ALA A 65 7.12 10.61 -2.46
CA ALA A 65 6.34 11.83 -2.23
C ALA A 65 4.86 11.65 -2.62
N ALA A 66 4.58 10.95 -3.71
CA ALA A 66 3.21 10.62 -4.13
C ALA A 66 2.49 9.74 -3.09
N LEU A 67 3.16 8.71 -2.55
CA LEU A 67 2.61 7.85 -1.50
C LEU A 67 2.36 8.63 -0.20
N ILE A 68 3.29 9.50 0.20
CA ILE A 68 3.15 10.34 1.39
C ILE A 68 1.96 11.29 1.23
N GLY A 69 1.83 11.93 0.07
CA GLY A 69 0.69 12.80 -0.23
C GLY A 69 -0.64 12.05 -0.19
N ALA A 70 -0.69 10.83 -0.74
CA ALA A 70 -1.89 10.01 -0.68
C ALA A 70 -2.24 9.59 0.76
N MET A 71 -1.24 9.18 1.56
CA MET A 71 -1.42 8.85 2.98
C MET A 71 -1.99 10.04 3.75
N GLN A 72 -1.41 11.23 3.61
CA GLN A 72 -1.91 12.44 4.28
C GLN A 72 -3.36 12.76 3.91
N ASN A 73 -3.74 12.55 2.64
CA ASN A 73 -5.13 12.71 2.20
C ASN A 73 -6.05 11.67 2.84
N VAL A 74 -5.60 10.40 2.95
CA VAL A 74 -6.34 9.33 3.63
C VAL A 74 -6.54 9.63 5.12
N GLU A 75 -5.47 10.01 5.80
CA GLU A 75 -5.49 10.37 7.21
C GLU A 75 -6.32 11.63 7.48
N SER A 76 -6.38 12.57 6.54
CA SER A 76 -7.14 13.81 6.68
C SER A 76 -8.65 13.59 6.88
N TYR A 77 -9.21 12.48 6.36
CA TYR A 77 -10.60 12.09 6.63
C TYR A 77 -10.72 10.95 7.66
N GLY A 78 -9.63 10.57 8.31
CA GLY A 78 -9.59 9.51 9.33
C GLY A 78 -9.54 8.09 8.76
N GLY A 79 -9.17 7.92 7.50
CA GLY A 79 -8.87 6.61 6.93
C GLY A 79 -7.46 6.12 7.32
N GLN A 80 -7.19 4.85 7.05
CA GLN A 80 -5.89 4.23 7.26
C GLN A 80 -5.24 3.93 5.92
N PHE A 81 -4.01 4.40 5.72
CA PHE A 81 -3.22 4.09 4.54
C PHE A 81 -2.19 3.01 4.88
N LEU A 82 -2.25 1.89 4.17
CA LEU A 82 -1.51 0.67 4.47
C LEU A 82 -0.73 0.28 3.22
N LEU A 83 0.52 -0.15 3.38
CA LEU A 83 1.34 -0.69 2.30
C LEU A 83 1.48 -2.19 2.48
N ALA A 84 1.45 -2.94 1.38
CA ALA A 84 1.57 -4.40 1.39
C ALA A 84 2.61 -4.86 0.37
N GLY A 85 3.32 -5.94 0.67
CA GLY A 85 4.15 -6.62 -0.32
C GLY A 85 5.40 -5.85 -0.76
N LEU A 86 6.03 -5.04 0.09
CA LEU A 86 7.26 -4.35 -0.29
C LEU A 86 8.34 -5.36 -0.65
N GLN A 87 8.89 -5.24 -1.85
CA GLN A 87 10.11 -5.93 -2.25
C GLN A 87 11.32 -5.41 -1.47
N GLU A 88 12.36 -6.24 -1.33
CA GLU A 88 13.57 -5.92 -0.55
C GLU A 88 14.21 -4.58 -0.97
N THR A 89 14.33 -4.35 -2.28
CA THR A 89 14.87 -3.09 -2.84
C THR A 89 14.05 -1.87 -2.41
N VAL A 90 12.72 -1.97 -2.48
CA VAL A 90 11.81 -0.89 -2.07
C VAL A 90 11.87 -0.69 -0.56
N ARG A 91 11.88 -1.78 0.22
CA ARG A 91 12.00 -1.74 1.67
C ARG A 91 13.28 -1.02 2.12
N SER A 92 14.43 -1.34 1.53
CA SER A 92 15.69 -0.65 1.88
C SER A 92 15.61 0.86 1.65
N ILE A 93 14.95 1.30 0.57
CA ILE A 93 14.74 2.74 0.30
C ILE A 93 13.84 3.36 1.38
N PHE A 94 12.78 2.68 1.79
CA PHE A 94 11.90 3.13 2.88
C PHE A 94 12.63 3.21 4.23
N GLU A 95 13.47 2.24 4.56
CA GLU A 95 14.27 2.25 5.80
C GLU A 95 15.33 3.37 5.79
N ILE A 96 16.03 3.56 4.66
CA ILE A 96 17.00 4.65 4.49
C ILE A 96 16.32 6.01 4.64
N SER A 97 15.14 6.17 4.07
CA SER A 97 14.34 7.39 4.17
C SER A 97 13.56 7.54 5.48
N ARG A 98 13.65 6.54 6.39
CA ARG A 98 12.88 6.44 7.65
C ARG A 98 11.37 6.55 7.45
N LEU A 99 10.89 6.20 6.27
CA LEU A 99 9.47 6.16 5.94
C LEU A 99 8.81 4.89 6.49
N ASP A 100 9.59 3.88 6.87
CA ASP A 100 9.10 2.67 7.55
C ASP A 100 8.33 2.95 8.85
N GLN A 101 8.65 4.06 9.53
CA GLN A 101 7.97 4.49 10.76
C GLN A 101 6.72 5.32 10.48
N VAL A 102 6.59 5.86 9.28
CA VAL A 102 5.49 6.72 8.86
C VAL A 102 4.37 5.88 8.25
N PHE A 103 4.74 4.87 7.46
CA PHE A 103 3.80 3.98 6.81
C PHE A 103 3.58 2.69 7.60
N GLN A 104 2.34 2.23 7.67
CA GLN A 104 2.06 0.88 8.15
C GLN A 104 2.33 -0.12 7.01
N ILE A 105 3.43 -0.86 7.15
CA ILE A 105 3.89 -1.82 6.15
C ILE A 105 3.58 -3.25 6.60
N PHE A 106 2.90 -3.98 5.72
CA PHE A 106 2.53 -5.38 5.89
C PHE A 106 3.24 -6.27 4.87
N PRO A 107 3.47 -7.54 5.21
CA PRO A 107 4.09 -8.50 4.29
C PRO A 107 3.26 -8.75 3.04
N ASP A 108 1.93 -8.67 3.14
CA ASP A 108 1.00 -8.95 2.05
C ASP A 108 -0.34 -8.23 2.27
N VAL A 109 -1.16 -8.19 1.21
CA VAL A 109 -2.45 -7.48 1.21
C VAL A 109 -3.42 -8.08 2.22
N ASP A 110 -3.32 -9.38 2.51
CA ASP A 110 -4.20 -10.02 3.48
C ASP A 110 -3.87 -9.59 4.90
N ALA A 111 -2.58 -9.61 5.25
CA ALA A 111 -2.11 -9.10 6.53
C ALA A 111 -2.52 -7.64 6.76
N ALA A 112 -2.47 -6.80 5.72
CA ALA A 112 -2.90 -5.39 5.77
C ALA A 112 -4.41 -5.22 6.02
N LEU A 113 -5.24 -6.17 5.59
CA LEU A 113 -6.69 -6.12 5.77
C LEU A 113 -7.14 -6.79 7.08
N ALA A 114 -6.35 -7.73 7.59
CA ALA A 114 -6.65 -8.48 8.80
C ALA A 114 -6.36 -7.70 10.10
N GLY A 115 -5.45 -6.72 10.07
CA GLY A 115 -5.27 -5.75 11.17
C GLY A 115 -6.39 -4.73 11.20
#